data_AF-A0A367EEB9-F1
#
_entry.id   AF-A0A367EEB9-F1
#
_cell.length_a   1.000
_cell.length_b   1.000
_cell.length_c   1.000
_cell.angle_alpha   90.00
_cell.angle_beta   90.00
_cell.angle_gamma   90.00
#
_symmetry.space_group_name_H-M   'P 1'
#
loop_
_entity.id
_entity.type
_entity.pdbx_description
1 polymer ?
#
loop_
_entity_poly.entity_id
_entity_poly.type
_entity_poly.pdbx_seq_one_letter_code
_entity_poly.pdbx_strand_id
1 'polypeptide(L)'
;MFLPFCFLAVLWRDTVLDLPSFLAGTLPAPVIALLPILLCAALALCLDSRLPAAETTATRRVAWMDTALAGATVLAACATALLAWKLSGADAGLNLGRDTAFLVGLMLLVRSVAGSRAVLAPVAWGFAVLFLGSAPDGHIYFWTVLLRPSTDPIAAAAAVLACAGGLAALLVRPATTSGI
;
A
#
# COMPACT_ATOMS: atom_id res chain seq x y z
N MET A 1 0.76 -1.25 -15.64
CA MET A 1 1.26 -1.15 -14.25
C MET A 1 1.41 -2.50 -13.57
N PHE A 2 0.46 -3.43 -13.71
CA PHE A 2 0.58 -4.76 -13.10
C PHE A 2 1.76 -5.59 -13.62
N LEU A 3 1.99 -5.62 -14.93
CA LEU A 3 3.12 -6.36 -15.53
C LEU A 3 4.50 -5.98 -14.97
N PRO A 4 4.90 -4.68 -14.89
CA PRO A 4 6.17 -4.33 -14.29
C PRO A 4 6.20 -4.63 -12.79
N PHE A 5 5.08 -4.52 -12.06
CA PHE A 5 5.00 -4.94 -10.66
C PHE A 5 5.27 -6.44 -10.50
N CYS A 6 4.61 -7.30 -11.29
CA CYS A 6 4.86 -8.75 -11.29
C CYS A 6 6.32 -9.07 -11.62
N PHE A 7 6.87 -8.41 -12.64
CA PHE A 7 8.24 -8.63 -13.07
C PHE A 7 9.24 -8.25 -11.97
N LEU A 8 9.08 -7.08 -11.36
CA LEU A 8 9.92 -6.65 -10.24
C LEU A 8 9.76 -7.55 -9.01
N ALA A 9 8.55 -8.04 -8.73
CA ALA A 9 8.30 -8.93 -7.60
C ALA A 9 9.03 -10.26 -7.77
N VAL A 10 9.13 -10.77 -9.00
CA VAL A 10 9.92 -11.96 -9.31
C VAL A 10 11.41 -11.66 -9.28
N LEU A 11 11.83 -10.52 -9.84
CA LEU A 11 13.24 -10.16 -9.99
C LEU A 11 13.94 -9.87 -8.65
N TRP A 12 13.27 -9.19 -7.73
CA TRP A 12 13.86 -8.70 -6.46
C TRP A 12 13.49 -9.54 -5.24
N ARG A 13 12.90 -10.72 -5.43
CA ARG A 13 12.41 -11.57 -4.33
C ARG A 13 13.50 -12.01 -3.35
N ASP A 14 14.72 -12.21 -3.84
CA ASP A 14 15.85 -12.72 -3.06
C ASP A 14 16.85 -11.60 -2.70
N THR A 15 16.52 -10.34 -3.01
CA THR A 15 17.39 -9.20 -2.72
C THR A 15 17.05 -8.59 -1.37
N VAL A 16 18.04 -8.55 -0.48
CA VAL A 16 17.96 -7.86 0.81
C VAL A 16 18.88 -6.65 0.77
N LEU A 17 18.39 -5.52 1.26
CA LEU A 17 19.19 -4.31 1.46
C LEU A 17 19.35 -4.06 2.95
N ASP A 18 20.56 -3.71 3.36
CA ASP A 18 20.80 -3.16 4.69
C ASP A 18 20.46 -1.68 4.68
N LEU A 19 19.34 -1.33 5.32
CA LEU A 19 18.88 0.04 5.41
C LEU A 19 19.35 0.68 6.72
N PRO A 20 19.71 1.98 6.69
CA PRO A 20 20.07 2.69 7.92
C PRO A 20 18.84 2.80 8.83
N SER A 21 19.01 2.41 10.09
CA SER A 21 18.02 2.62 11.16
C SER A 21 18.61 3.60 12.18
N PHE A 22 17.85 4.61 12.58
CA PHE A 22 18.34 5.57 13.58
C PHE A 22 18.45 4.97 14.98
N LEU A 23 17.67 3.92 15.26
CA LEU A 23 17.62 3.28 16.58
C LEU A 23 18.42 1.98 16.64
N ALA A 24 18.48 1.20 15.55
CA ALA A 24 19.14 -0.11 15.52
C ALA A 24 20.43 -0.14 14.69
N GLY A 25 20.85 0.97 14.07
CA GLY A 25 22.03 1.05 13.22
C GLY A 25 21.75 0.56 11.79
N THR A 26 21.59 -0.75 11.59
CA THR A 26 21.25 -1.35 10.30
C THR A 26 20.07 -2.30 10.43
N LEU A 27 19.17 -2.28 9.44
CA LEU A 27 18.00 -3.14 9.39
C LEU A 27 17.96 -3.86 8.03
N PRO A 28 18.10 -5.19 8.00
CA PRO A 28 17.95 -5.94 6.75
C PRO A 28 16.48 -5.92 6.33
N ALA A 29 16.21 -5.35 5.16
CA ALA A 29 14.87 -5.30 4.59
C ALA A 29 14.88 -5.87 3.17
N PRO A 30 13.94 -6.78 2.84
CA PRO A 30 13.84 -7.29 1.48
C PRO A 30 13.41 -6.14 0.55
N VAL A 31 14.11 -5.98 -0.58
CA VAL A 31 13.85 -4.90 -1.56
C VAL A 31 12.41 -4.96 -2.08
N ILE A 32 11.83 -6.17 -2.10
CA ILE A 32 10.44 -6.40 -2.48
C ILE A 32 9.44 -5.61 -1.61
N ALA A 33 9.81 -5.23 -0.38
CA ALA A 33 8.97 -4.42 0.51
C ALA A 33 8.77 -2.96 0.03
N LEU A 34 9.54 -2.50 -0.96
CA LEU A 34 9.39 -1.17 -1.57
C LEU A 34 8.39 -1.15 -2.73
N LEU A 35 8.07 -2.30 -3.33
CA LEU A 35 7.11 -2.40 -4.43
C LEU A 35 5.71 -1.83 -4.12
N PRO A 36 5.13 -2.06 -2.92
CA PRO A 36 3.86 -1.47 -2.54
C PRO A 36 3.80 0.05 -2.74
N ILE A 37 4.90 0.76 -2.52
CA ILE A 37 4.98 2.22 -2.65
C ILE A 37 4.82 2.63 -4.11
N LEU A 38 5.51 1.94 -5.03
CA LEU A 38 5.36 2.16 -6.47
C LEU A 38 3.92 1.87 -6.92
N LEU A 39 3.31 0.82 -6.35
CA LEU A 39 1.94 0.47 -6.64
C LEU A 39 0.95 1.55 -6.15
N CYS A 40 1.19 2.12 -4.96
CA CYS A 40 0.39 3.22 -4.45
C CYS A 40 0.53 4.47 -5.33
N ALA A 41 1.75 4.81 -5.76
CA ALA A 41 2.02 5.99 -6.58
C ALA A 41 1.27 5.96 -7.91
N ALA A 42 1.33 4.85 -8.65
CA ALA A 42 0.64 4.78 -9.92
C ALA A 42 -0.88 4.53 -9.77
N LEU A 43 -1.36 3.93 -8.68
CA LEU A 43 -2.79 3.95 -8.35
C LEU A 43 -3.28 5.39 -8.07
N ALA A 44 -2.52 6.17 -7.29
CA ALA A 44 -2.83 7.58 -7.05
C ALA A 44 -2.90 8.37 -8.35
N LEU A 45 -1.92 8.19 -9.24
CA LEU A 45 -1.92 8.81 -10.56
C LEU A 45 -3.19 8.46 -11.35
N CYS A 46 -3.59 7.19 -11.38
CA CYS A 46 -4.83 6.77 -12.02
C CYS A 46 -6.07 7.44 -11.41
N LEU A 47 -6.13 7.54 -10.08
CA LEU A 47 -7.24 8.18 -9.36
C LEU A 47 -7.26 9.71 -9.52
N ASP A 48 -6.10 10.33 -9.77
CA ASP A 48 -5.94 11.77 -10.00
C ASP A 48 -6.13 12.17 -11.48
N SER A 49 -6.10 11.22 -12.42
CA SER A 49 -6.26 11.46 -13.86
C SER A 49 -7.71 11.73 -14.29
N ARG A 50 -8.53 12.27 -13.38
CA ARG A 50 -9.93 12.61 -13.64
C ARG A 50 -10.05 13.86 -14.49
N LEU A 51 -11.14 13.94 -15.24
CA LEU A 51 -11.56 15.13 -15.98
C LEU A 51 -12.77 15.73 -15.25
N PRO A 52 -12.60 16.80 -14.44
CA PRO A 52 -13.69 17.36 -13.64
C PRO A 52 -14.92 17.76 -14.47
N ALA A 53 -14.70 18.24 -15.70
CA ALA A 53 -15.77 18.61 -16.63
C ALA A 53 -16.63 17.41 -17.10
N ALA A 54 -16.06 16.20 -17.12
CA ALA A 54 -16.79 14.98 -17.46
C ALA A 54 -17.55 14.40 -16.25
N GLU A 55 -17.10 14.68 -15.02
CA GLU A 55 -17.74 14.17 -13.80
C GLU A 55 -19.02 14.92 -13.44
N THR A 56 -19.12 16.22 -13.74
CA THR A 56 -20.32 17.03 -13.46
C THR A 56 -21.52 16.67 -14.32
N THR A 57 -21.28 16.05 -15.48
CA THR A 57 -22.31 15.62 -16.44
C THR A 57 -22.54 14.11 -16.44
N ALA A 58 -21.76 13.36 -15.66
CA ALA A 58 -21.82 11.91 -15.64
C ALA A 58 -23.06 11.40 -14.90
N THR A 59 -23.85 10.56 -15.58
CA THR A 59 -24.90 9.74 -14.97
C THR A 59 -24.33 8.50 -14.25
N ARG A 60 -23.03 8.21 -14.41
CA ARG A 60 -22.34 7.05 -13.82
C ARG A 60 -21.81 7.36 -12.42
N ARG A 61 -21.88 6.34 -11.55
CA ARG A 61 -21.36 6.38 -10.18
C ARG A 61 -19.83 6.26 -10.18
N VAL A 62 -19.13 7.36 -10.38
CA VAL A 62 -17.65 7.40 -10.44
C VAL A 62 -17.00 6.78 -9.20
N ALA A 63 -17.51 7.06 -8.01
CA ALA A 63 -17.00 6.50 -6.75
C ALA A 63 -16.95 4.95 -6.72
N TRP A 64 -17.91 4.28 -7.38
CA TRP A 64 -17.90 2.83 -7.50
C TRP A 64 -16.79 2.33 -8.43
N MET A 65 -16.53 3.04 -9.53
CA MET A 65 -15.45 2.68 -10.46
C MET A 65 -14.09 2.85 -9.80
N ASP A 66 -13.89 3.91 -9.02
CA ASP A 66 -12.65 4.13 -8.26
C ASP A 66 -12.42 3.07 -7.20
N THR A 67 -13.48 2.73 -6.46
CA THR A 67 -13.43 1.67 -5.44
C THR A 67 -13.14 0.33 -6.09
N ALA A 68 -13.76 0.03 -7.24
CA ALA A 68 -13.48 -1.18 -8.00
C ALA A 68 -12.04 -1.21 -8.54
N LEU A 69 -11.51 -0.09 -9.03
CA LEU A 69 -10.13 0.01 -9.49
C LEU A 69 -9.14 -0.23 -8.34
N ALA A 70 -9.35 0.42 -7.21
CA ALA A 70 -8.51 0.24 -6.02
C ALA A 70 -8.59 -1.19 -5.48
N GLY A 71 -9.81 -1.73 -5.34
CA GLY A 71 -10.03 -3.10 -4.90
C GLY A 71 -9.41 -4.13 -5.84
N ALA A 72 -9.59 -3.98 -7.16
CA ALA A 72 -8.96 -4.84 -8.16
C ALA A 72 -7.43 -4.75 -8.10
N THR A 73 -6.88 -3.56 -7.85
CA THR A 73 -5.44 -3.36 -7.70
C THR A 73 -4.89 -4.13 -6.49
N VAL A 74 -5.56 -4.04 -5.34
CA VAL A 74 -5.16 -4.79 -4.13
C VAL A 74 -5.31 -6.29 -4.36
N LEU A 75 -6.42 -6.75 -4.94
CA LEU A 75 -6.65 -8.17 -5.21
C LEU A 75 -5.60 -8.76 -6.15
N ALA A 76 -5.29 -8.05 -7.24
CA ALA A 76 -4.27 -8.50 -8.17
C ALA A 76 -2.88 -8.49 -7.51
N ALA A 77 -2.59 -7.53 -6.62
CA ALA A 77 -1.32 -7.53 -5.88
C ALA A 77 -1.24 -8.74 -4.94
N CYS A 78 -2.29 -9.01 -4.17
CA CYS A 78 -2.38 -10.22 -3.34
C CYS A 78 -2.24 -11.50 -4.17
N ALA A 79 -2.86 -11.59 -5.35
CA ALA A 79 -2.71 -12.75 -6.24
C ALA A 79 -1.25 -12.94 -6.71
N THR A 80 -0.57 -11.86 -7.07
CA THR A 80 0.85 -11.92 -7.45
C THR A 80 1.75 -12.29 -6.28
N ALA A 81 1.43 -11.81 -5.08
CA ALA A 81 2.14 -12.08 -3.85
C ALA A 81 1.99 -13.57 -3.44
N LEU A 82 0.78 -14.11 -3.57
CA LEU A 82 0.49 -15.54 -3.41
C LEU A 82 1.21 -16.41 -4.44
N LEU A 83 1.27 -15.97 -5.70
CA LEU A 83 2.01 -16.69 -6.73
C LEU A 83 3.52 -16.70 -6.43
N ALA A 84 4.08 -15.56 -6.02
CA ALA A 84 5.47 -15.43 -5.61
C ALA A 84 5.78 -16.33 -4.40
N TRP A 85 4.90 -16.37 -3.40
CA TRP A 85 5.01 -17.28 -2.26
C TRP A 85 4.99 -18.75 -2.69
N LYS A 86 4.05 -19.16 -3.55
CA LYS A 86 3.97 -20.54 -4.04
C LYS A 86 5.21 -20.97 -4.84
N LEU A 87 5.83 -20.05 -5.58
CA LEU A 87 7.00 -20.34 -6.41
C LEU A 87 8.32 -20.34 -5.62
N SER A 88 8.41 -19.54 -4.56
CA SER A 88 9.66 -19.39 -3.78
C SER A 88 9.66 -20.13 -2.44
N GLY A 89 8.47 -20.40 -1.88
CA GLY A 89 8.30 -20.86 -0.50
C GLY A 89 8.62 -19.80 0.57
N ALA A 90 9.00 -18.57 0.16
CA ALA A 90 9.45 -17.53 1.08
C ALA A 90 8.29 -16.65 1.57
N ASP A 91 8.22 -16.44 2.88
CA ASP A 91 7.20 -15.60 3.54
C ASP A 91 7.17 -14.15 3.05
N ALA A 92 8.25 -13.68 2.41
CA ALA A 92 8.32 -12.38 1.75
C ALA A 92 7.18 -12.16 0.75
N GLY A 93 6.73 -13.22 0.06
CA GLY A 93 5.57 -13.14 -0.84
C GLY A 93 4.27 -12.86 -0.10
N LEU A 94 4.03 -13.46 1.07
CA LEU A 94 2.82 -13.18 1.85
C LEU A 94 2.85 -11.77 2.46
N ASN A 95 4.01 -11.34 2.95
CA ASN A 95 4.20 -9.99 3.47
C ASN A 95 3.91 -8.94 2.40
N LEU A 96 4.40 -9.13 1.17
CA LEU A 96 4.15 -8.20 0.05
C LEU A 96 2.65 -7.92 -0.16
N GLY A 97 1.81 -8.96 -0.16
CA GLY A 97 0.37 -8.80 -0.37
C GLY A 97 -0.30 -8.02 0.77
N ARG A 98 0.01 -8.41 2.01
CA ARG A 98 -0.50 -7.74 3.22
C ARG A 98 -0.06 -6.27 3.27
N ASP A 99 1.21 -6.01 3.04
CA ASP A 99 1.82 -4.69 3.13
C ASP A 99 1.26 -3.77 2.02
N THR A 100 1.01 -4.34 0.83
CA THR A 100 0.30 -3.62 -0.24
C THR A 100 -1.12 -3.25 0.16
N ALA A 101 -1.89 -4.19 0.72
CA ALA A 101 -3.26 -3.91 1.17
C ALA A 101 -3.28 -2.82 2.25
N PHE A 102 -2.34 -2.88 3.20
CA PHE A 102 -2.19 -1.87 4.25
C PHE A 102 -1.85 -0.49 3.67
N LEU A 103 -0.82 -0.39 2.83
CA LEU A 103 -0.35 0.90 2.30
C LEU A 103 -1.34 1.54 1.32
N VAL A 104 -2.01 0.74 0.48
CA VAL A 104 -3.11 1.24 -0.36
C VAL A 104 -4.25 1.74 0.51
N GLY A 105 -4.67 0.96 1.51
CA GLY A 105 -5.70 1.37 2.46
C GLY A 105 -5.38 2.68 3.18
N LEU A 106 -4.16 2.79 3.72
CA LEU A 106 -3.66 4.00 4.37
C LEU A 106 -3.65 5.20 3.42
N MET A 107 -3.15 5.02 2.20
CA MET A 107 -3.17 6.07 1.18
C MET A 107 -4.60 6.56 0.92
N LEU A 108 -5.57 5.66 0.76
CA LEU A 108 -6.96 6.00 0.49
C LEU A 108 -7.63 6.72 1.67
N LEU A 109 -7.34 6.29 2.90
CA LEU A 109 -7.76 6.98 4.12
C LEU A 109 -7.19 8.40 4.17
N VAL A 110 -5.89 8.57 4.00
CA VAL A 110 -5.28 9.91 4.00
C VAL A 110 -5.79 10.76 2.84
N ARG A 111 -6.11 10.14 1.70
CA ARG A 111 -6.68 10.83 0.54
C ARG A 111 -7.98 11.51 0.92
N SER A 112 -8.80 10.97 1.84
CA SER A 112 -10.11 11.55 2.16
C SER A 112 -10.00 12.90 2.85
N VAL A 113 -8.85 13.17 3.49
CA VAL A 113 -8.57 14.43 4.20
C VAL A 113 -7.58 15.33 3.45
N ALA A 114 -6.58 14.75 2.79
CA ALA A 114 -5.47 15.49 2.17
C ALA A 114 -5.50 15.55 0.63
N GLY A 115 -6.51 14.96 -0.01
CA GLY A 115 -6.62 14.92 -1.47
C GLY A 115 -5.42 14.23 -2.13
N SER A 116 -4.92 14.77 -3.24
CA SER A 116 -3.84 14.18 -4.04
C SER A 116 -2.50 14.09 -3.29
N ARG A 117 -2.29 14.87 -2.22
CA ARG A 117 -1.08 14.79 -1.38
C ARG A 117 -0.93 13.44 -0.65
N ALA A 118 -2.00 12.66 -0.57
CA ALA A 118 -1.99 11.37 0.09
C ALA A 118 -1.06 10.33 -0.53
N VAL A 119 -0.58 10.55 -1.75
CA VAL A 119 0.46 9.70 -2.36
C VAL A 119 1.75 9.67 -1.53
N LEU A 120 2.00 10.68 -0.70
CA LEU A 120 3.14 10.72 0.22
C LEU A 120 2.94 9.85 1.46
N ALA A 121 1.70 9.44 1.78
CA ALA A 121 1.44 8.70 3.02
C ALA A 121 2.15 7.34 3.07
N PRO A 122 2.13 6.50 2.02
CA PRO A 122 2.88 5.26 2.01
C PRO A 122 4.39 5.45 2.14
N VAL A 123 4.91 6.50 1.51
CA VAL A 123 6.34 6.86 1.57
C VAL A 123 6.72 7.28 3.00
N ALA A 124 5.96 8.20 3.59
CA ALA A 124 6.18 8.69 4.93
C ALA A 124 6.07 7.56 5.97
N TRP A 125 5.09 6.67 5.81
CA TRP A 125 4.93 5.50 6.67
C TRP A 125 6.09 4.52 6.53
N GLY A 126 6.52 4.23 5.29
CA GLY A 126 7.69 3.41 5.03
C GLY A 126 8.95 3.96 5.72
N PHE A 127 9.21 5.25 5.58
CA PHE A 127 10.34 5.90 6.27
C PHE A 127 10.20 5.85 7.79
N ALA A 128 9.01 6.11 8.34
CA ALA A 128 8.79 6.00 9.77
C ALA A 128 9.14 4.60 10.26
N VAL A 129 8.67 3.56 9.57
CA VAL A 129 8.96 2.16 9.92
C VAL A 129 10.45 1.83 9.78
N LEU A 130 11.12 2.25 8.71
CA LEU A 130 12.54 1.96 8.50
C LEU A 130 13.43 2.62 9.56
N PHE A 131 13.12 3.86 9.92
CA PHE A 131 13.97 4.64 10.81
C PHE A 131 13.65 4.48 12.29
N LEU A 132 12.37 4.26 12.63
CA LEU A 132 11.86 4.29 14.00
C LEU A 132 11.18 2.97 14.40
N GLY A 133 11.11 1.99 13.50
CA GLY A 133 10.30 0.80 13.69
C GLY A 133 10.93 -0.32 14.51
N SER A 134 12.23 -0.23 14.77
CA SER A 134 12.95 -1.18 15.62
C SER A 134 13.60 -0.47 16.79
N ALA A 135 13.56 -1.10 17.96
CA ALA A 135 14.35 -0.69 19.11
C ALA A 135 15.80 -1.23 18.99
N PRO A 136 16.77 -0.65 19.74
CA PRO A 136 18.18 -1.04 19.68
C PRO A 136 18.45 -2.51 20.05
N ASP A 137 17.55 -3.10 20.84
CA ASP A 137 17.53 -4.51 21.26
C ASP A 137 16.94 -5.46 20.20
N GLY A 138 16.58 -4.94 19.02
CA GLY A 138 15.97 -5.69 17.93
C GLY A 138 14.46 -5.90 18.07
N HIS A 139 13.82 -5.35 19.10
CA HIS A 139 12.38 -5.45 19.25
C HIS A 139 11.65 -4.60 18.20
N ILE A 140 10.72 -5.22 17.47
CA ILE A 140 9.89 -4.57 16.45
C ILE A 140 8.61 -4.04 17.11
N TYR A 141 8.32 -2.75 16.93
CA TYR A 141 7.14 -2.13 17.55
C TYR A 141 5.82 -2.62 16.92
N PHE A 142 4.72 -2.61 17.69
CA PHE A 142 3.44 -3.15 17.21
C PHE A 142 2.85 -2.38 16.02
N TRP A 143 3.17 -1.09 15.88
CA TRP A 143 2.65 -0.22 14.82
C TRP A 143 3.35 -0.46 13.47
N THR A 144 4.49 -1.16 13.44
CA THR A 144 5.29 -1.36 12.23
C THR A 144 4.81 -2.57 11.44
N VAL A 145 3.57 -2.50 10.95
CA VAL A 145 2.88 -3.57 10.21
C VAL A 145 3.78 -4.24 9.16
N LEU A 146 4.58 -3.44 8.44
CA LEU A 146 5.52 -3.88 7.39
C LEU A 146 6.66 -4.79 7.87
N LEU A 147 7.15 -4.60 9.10
CA LEU A 147 8.27 -5.38 9.64
C LEU A 147 7.81 -6.65 10.37
N ARG A 148 6.50 -6.79 10.62
CA ARG A 148 6.00 -7.94 11.38
C ARG A 148 5.95 -9.20 10.52
N PRO A 149 6.16 -10.40 11.10
CA PRO A 149 6.07 -11.67 10.38
C PRO A 149 4.72 -11.87 9.68
N SER A 150 4.70 -12.68 8.61
CA SER A 150 3.49 -12.97 7.82
C SER A 150 2.37 -13.61 8.66
N THR A 151 2.75 -14.35 9.69
CA THR A 151 1.85 -15.07 10.61
C THR A 151 1.28 -14.21 11.73
N ASP A 152 1.71 -12.95 11.86
CA ASP A 152 1.23 -12.08 12.93
C ASP A 152 -0.22 -11.60 12.69
N PRO A 153 -1.17 -11.97 13.56
CA PRO A 153 -2.58 -11.61 13.38
C PRO A 153 -2.83 -10.12 13.52
N ILE A 154 -2.01 -9.39 14.30
CA ILE A 154 -2.17 -7.95 14.50
C ILE A 154 -1.87 -7.18 13.21
N ALA A 155 -0.76 -7.51 12.55
CA ALA A 155 -0.42 -6.92 11.25
C ALA A 155 -1.45 -7.26 10.17
N ALA A 156 -1.97 -8.49 10.15
CA ALA A 156 -3.03 -8.89 9.23
C ALA A 156 -4.33 -8.10 9.48
N ALA A 157 -4.75 -7.97 10.74
CA ALA A 157 -5.92 -7.18 11.10
C ALA A 157 -5.76 -5.70 10.73
N ALA A 158 -4.58 -5.10 11.00
CA ALA A 158 -4.30 -3.73 10.63
C ALA A 158 -4.37 -3.51 9.10
N ALA A 159 -3.85 -4.44 8.30
CA ALA A 159 -3.94 -4.39 6.84
C ALA A 159 -5.38 -4.47 6.34
N VAL A 160 -6.18 -5.38 6.88
CA VAL A 160 -7.60 -5.53 6.53
C VAL A 160 -8.38 -4.27 6.92
N LEU A 161 -8.18 -3.74 8.13
CA LEU A 161 -8.86 -2.54 8.60
C LEU A 161 -8.48 -1.31 7.78
N ALA A 162 -7.19 -1.11 7.48
CA ALA A 162 -6.73 -0.01 6.65
C ALA A 162 -7.32 -0.11 5.22
N CYS A 163 -7.29 -1.30 4.62
CA CYS A 163 -7.84 -1.54 3.29
C CYS A 163 -9.36 -1.30 3.25
N ALA A 164 -10.12 -1.91 4.17
CA ALA A 164 -11.56 -1.75 4.26
C ALA A 164 -11.95 -0.29 4.52
N GLY A 165 -11.26 0.38 5.46
CA GLY A 165 -11.46 1.80 5.75
C GLY A 165 -11.16 2.70 4.56
N GLY A 166 -10.07 2.44 3.83
CA GLY A 166 -9.69 3.19 2.64
C GLY A 166 -10.70 3.03 1.49
N LEU A 167 -11.19 1.81 1.24
CA LEU A 167 -12.23 1.55 0.25
C LEU A 167 -13.57 2.19 0.66
N ALA A 168 -13.95 2.09 1.93
CA ALA A 168 -15.15 2.75 2.44
C ALA A 168 -15.04 4.29 2.30
N ALA A 169 -13.87 4.86 2.55
CA ALA A 169 -13.62 6.28 2.38
C ALA A 169 -13.77 6.74 0.92
N LEU A 170 -13.48 5.90 -0.08
CA LEU A 170 -13.76 6.20 -1.49
C LEU A 170 -15.27 6.22 -1.79
N LEU A 171 -16.03 5.30 -1.21
CA LEU A 171 -17.48 5.18 -1.43
C LEU A 171 -18.27 6.35 -0.82
N VAL A 172 -17.82 6.87 0.33
CA VAL A 172 -18.54 7.90 1.10
C VAL A 172 -18.22 9.31 0.61
N ARG A 173 -17.22 9.51 -0.26
CA ARG A 173 -16.86 10.85 -0.73
C ARG A 173 -18.04 11.55 -1.40
N PRO A 174 -18.44 12.73 -0.89
CA PRO A 174 -19.40 13.58 -1.59
C PRO A 174 -18.83 13.92 -2.97
N ALA A 175 -19.68 13.94 -3.99
CA ALA A 175 -19.35 14.62 -5.23
C ALA A 175 -19.08 16.08 -4.86
N THR A 176 -17.83 16.51 -4.91
CA THR A 176 -17.45 17.90 -4.64
C THR A 176 -18.24 18.79 -5.59
N THR A 177 -19.24 19.47 -5.07
CA THR A 177 -19.81 20.67 -5.67
C THR A 177 -18.65 21.65 -5.81
N SER A 178 -18.21 21.87 -7.04
CA SER A 178 -17.28 22.94 -7.39
C SER A 178 -17.90 24.28 -6.99
N GLY A 179 -17.62 24.71 -5.76
CA GLY A 179 -17.94 26.04 -5.28
C GLY A 179 -16.77 26.97 -5.57
N ILE A 180 -16.90 27.72 -6.67
CA ILE A 180 -16.33 29.04 -6.98
C ILE A 180 -14.80 29.13 -7.08
#